data_AF-A0A924XSR9-F1
#
_entry.id   AF-A0A924XSR9-F1
#
_cell.length_a   1.000
_cell.length_b   1.000
_cell.length_c   1.000
_cell.angle_alpha   90.00
_cell.angle_beta   90.00
_cell.angle_gamma   90.00
#
_symmetry.space_group_name_H-M   'P 1'
#
loop_
_entity.id
_entity.type
_entity.pdbx_description
1 polymer ?
#
loop_
_entity_poly.entity_id
_entity_poly.type
_entity_poly.pdbx_seq_one_letter_code
_entity_poly.pdbx_strand_id
1 'polypeptide(L)' 'MDDLLDAARAREALVRAGQACVAAGAGVLILGCTGMAHHRAAVAAACEVPVIEPCQAAALQAIGAVIA' A
#
# COMPACT_ATOMS: atom_id res chain seq x y z
N MET A 1 21.26 -1.36 3.28
CA MET A 1 20.60 -0.73 4.44
C MET A 1 20.13 0.67 4.06
N ASP A 2 20.95 1.48 3.39
CA ASP A 2 20.56 2.82 2.92
C ASP A 2 19.39 2.84 1.93
N ASP A 3 19.27 1.82 1.06
CA ASP A 3 18.16 1.74 0.09
C ASP A 3 16.76 1.67 0.73
N LEU A 4 16.64 1.17 1.97
CA LEU A 4 15.34 1.15 2.67
C LEU A 4 14.96 2.51 3.26
N LEU A 5 15.94 3.39 3.48
CA LEU A 5 15.73 4.72 4.07
C LEU A 5 15.47 5.79 3.00
N ASP A 6 15.74 5.48 1.72
CA ASP A 6 15.38 6.33 0.60
C ASP A 6 13.91 6.11 0.20
N ALA A 7 13.05 7.05 0.58
CA ALA A 7 11.62 7.01 0.32
C ALA A 7 11.27 6.99 -1.18
N ALA A 8 12.10 7.58 -2.05
CA ALA A 8 11.86 7.58 -3.49
C ALA A 8 12.14 6.19 -4.07
N ARG A 9 13.28 5.59 -3.72
CA ARG A 9 13.64 4.22 -4.15
C ARG A 9 12.66 3.19 -3.62
N ALA A 10 12.26 3.31 -2.34
CA ALA A 10 11.25 2.45 -1.74
C ALA A 10 9.91 2.54 -2.49
N ARG A 11 9.46 3.75 -2.82
CA ARG A 11 8.23 3.96 -3.61
C ARG A 11 8.31 3.33 -4.99
N GLU A 12 9.41 3.52 -5.71
CA GLU A 12 9.59 2.90 -7.03
C GLU A 12 9.57 1.37 -6.95
N ALA A 13 10.23 0.78 -5.95
CA ALA A 13 10.22 -0.66 -5.74
C ALA A 13 8.80 -1.18 -5.45
N LEU A 14 8.02 -0.46 -4.63
CA LEU A 14 6.63 -0.80 -4.33
C LEU A 14 5.73 -0.72 -5.57
N VAL A 15 5.89 0.30 -6.40
CA VAL A 15 5.14 0.42 -7.66
C VAL A 15 5.47 -0.73 -8.60
N ARG A 16 6.75 -1.06 -8.77
CA ARG A 16 7.17 -2.21 -9.61
C ARG A 16 6.58 -3.52 -9.11
N ALA A 17 6.63 -3.76 -7.80
CA ALA A 17 6.03 -4.96 -7.20
C ALA A 17 4.51 -5.00 -7.38
N GLY A 18 3.82 -3.87 -7.16
CA GLY A 18 2.37 -3.76 -7.34
C GLY A 18 1.94 -4.03 -8.77
N GLN A 19 2.64 -3.46 -9.75
CA GLN A 19 2.38 -3.70 -11.18
C GLN A 19 2.61 -5.16 -11.57
N ALA A 20 3.64 -5.82 -11.00
CA ALA A 20 3.86 -7.25 -11.22
C ALA A 20 2.71 -8.11 -10.67
N CYS A 21 2.16 -7.76 -9.50
CA CYS A 21 0.97 -8.42 -8.95
C CYS A 21 -0.26 -8.21 -9.84
N VAL A 22 -0.50 -6.98 -10.33
CA VAL A 22 -1.61 -6.68 -11.25
C VAL A 22 -1.47 -7.46 -12.56
N ALA A 23 -0.26 -7.52 -13.12
CA ALA A 23 0.02 -8.32 -14.32
C ALA A 23 -0.22 -9.83 -14.09
N ALA A 24 -0.04 -10.30 -12.86
CA ALA A 24 -0.38 -11.67 -12.45
C ALA A 24 -1.88 -11.89 -12.15
N GLY A 25 -2.73 -10.87 -12.34
CA GLY A 25 -4.19 -10.96 -12.19
C GLY A 25 -4.73 -10.41 -10.87
N ALA A 26 -3.93 -9.69 -10.07
CA ALA A 26 -4.43 -9.09 -8.83
C ALA A 26 -5.39 -7.91 -9.12
N GLY A 27 -6.64 -8.04 -8.66
CA GLY A 27 -7.63 -6.95 -8.70
C GLY A 27 -7.58 -6.00 -7.49
N VAL A 28 -6.76 -6.30 -6.49
CA VAL A 28 -6.55 -5.50 -5.28
C VAL A 28 -5.14 -5.78 -4.75
N LEU A 29 -4.52 -4.77 -4.13
CA LEU A 29 -3.22 -4.91 -3.46
C LEU A 29 -3.38 -4.65 -1.96
N ILE A 30 -2.69 -5.44 -1.13
CA ILE A 30 -2.60 -5.24 0.33
C ILE A 30 -1.13 -4.97 0.67
N LEU A 31 -0.85 -3.84 1.33
CA LEU A 31 0.52 -3.49 1.74
C LEU A 31 0.97 -4.36 2.92
N GLY A 32 2.23 -4.80 2.91
CA GLY A 32 2.74 -5.80 3.85
C GLY A 32 3.43 -5.26 5.11
N CYS A 33 3.81 -3.98 5.15
CA CYS A 33 4.54 -3.39 6.29
C CYS A 33 4.05 -1.97 6.56
N THR A 34 3.92 -1.58 7.84
CA THR A 34 3.47 -0.24 8.26
C THR A 34 4.35 0.87 7.71
N GLY A 35 5.64 0.62 7.47
CA GLY A 35 6.55 1.59 6.82
C GLY A 35 6.14 1.94 5.38
N MET A 36 5.27 1.15 4.75
CA MET A 36 4.78 1.39 3.40
C MET A 36 3.56 2.33 3.36
N ALA A 37 2.98 2.69 4.50
CA ALA A 37 1.71 3.40 4.56
C ALA A 37 1.73 4.75 3.81
N HIS A 38 2.85 5.48 3.91
CA HIS A 38 3.05 6.75 3.18
C HIS A 38 3.06 6.59 1.65
N HIS A 39 3.28 5.38 1.14
CA HIS A 39 3.34 5.10 -0.30
C HIS A 39 2.00 4.63 -0.87
N ARG A 40 1.00 4.33 -0.04
CA ARG A 40 -0.31 3.77 -0.46
C ARG A 40 -0.93 4.53 -1.63
N ALA A 41 -1.04 5.85 -1.51
CA ALA A 41 -1.68 6.68 -2.54
C ALA A 41 -0.91 6.65 -3.86
N ALA A 42 0.42 6.68 -3.81
CA ALA A 42 1.25 6.63 -5.01
C ALA A 42 1.17 5.26 -5.70
N VAL A 43 1.14 4.17 -4.94
CA VAL A 43 0.99 2.81 -5.48
C VAL A 43 -0.40 2.66 -6.13
N ALA A 44 -1.46 3.17 -5.50
CA ALA A 44 -2.81 3.11 -6.04
C ALA A 44 -2.94 3.86 -7.37
N ALA A 45 -2.37 5.06 -7.45
CA ALA A 45 -2.35 5.84 -8.68
C ALA A 45 -1.58 5.15 -9.82
N ALA A 46 -0.48 4.46 -9.51
CA ALA A 46 0.38 3.83 -10.50
C ALA A 46 -0.05 2.41 -10.94
N CYS A 47 -0.80 1.69 -10.10
CA CYS A 47 -1.25 0.33 -10.38
C CYS A 47 -2.72 0.26 -10.84
N GLU A 48 -3.47 1.36 -10.72
CA GLU A 48 -4.87 1.50 -11.16
C GLU A 48 -5.82 0.43 -10.57
N VAL A 49 -5.47 -0.10 -9.41
CA VAL A 49 -6.29 -1.03 -8.62
C VAL A 49 -6.40 -0.55 -7.17
N PRO A 50 -7.45 -0.91 -6.42
CA PRO A 50 -7.56 -0.59 -5.01
C PRO A 50 -6.33 -1.08 -4.23
N VAL A 51 -5.80 -0.21 -3.35
CA VAL A 51 -4.71 -0.54 -2.43
C VAL A 51 -5.19 -0.40 -0.99
N ILE A 52 -5.05 -1.47 -0.22
CA ILE A 52 -5.39 -1.53 1.20
C ILE A 52 -4.11 -1.40 2.01
N GLU A 53 -4.06 -0.40 2.89
CA GLU A 53 -3.07 -0.35 3.96
C GLU A 53 -3.74 -0.92 5.22
N PRO A 54 -3.25 -2.05 5.77
CA PRO A 54 -3.95 -2.80 6.80
C PRO A 54 -4.12 -2.00 8.11
N CYS A 55 -3.17 -1.17 8.50
CA CYS A 55 -3.29 -0.39 9.75
C CYS A 55 -4.38 0.68 9.65
N GLN A 56 -4.46 1.42 8.55
CA GLN A 56 -5.50 2.41 8.27
C GLN A 56 -6.89 1.75 8.16
N ALA A 57 -6.98 0.59 7.49
CA ALA A 57 -8.22 -0.16 7.40
C ALA A 57 -8.70 -0.63 8.78
N ALA A 58 -7.80 -1.16 9.61
CA ALA A 58 -8.12 -1.56 10.98
C ALA A 58 -8.51 -0.38 11.87
N ALA A 59 -7.81 0.76 11.77
CA ALA A 59 -8.14 1.97 12.51
C ALA A 59 -9.56 2.47 12.18
N LEU A 60 -9.94 2.46 10.90
CA LEU A 60 -11.28 2.83 10.47
C LEU A 60 -12.34 1.88 11.04
N GLN A 61 -12.08 0.56 11.04
CA GLN A 61 -12.99 -0.42 11.64
C GLN A 61 -13.15 -0.21 13.15
N ALA A 62 -12.04 0.04 13.87
CA ALA A 62 -12.06 0.28 15.31
C ALA A 62 -12.83 1.55 15.67
N ILE A 63 -12.64 2.64 14.91
CA ILE A 63 -13.41 3.87 15.09
C ILE A 63 -14.90 3.59 14.82
N GLY A 64 -15.22 2.92 13.71
CA GLY A 64 -16.58 2.56 13.34
C GLY A 64 -17.30 1.78 14.44
N ALA A 65 -16.62 0.83 15.10
CA ALA A 65 -17.20 0.05 16.19
C ALA A 65 -17.58 0.88 17.44
N VAL A 66 -17.05 2.11 17.57
CA VAL A 66 -17.36 3.02 18.70
C VAL A 66 -18.43 4.04 18.33
N ILE A 67 -18.47 4.49 17.08
CA ILE A 67 -19.32 5.62 16.65
C ILE A 67 -20.55 5.23 15.82
N ALA A 68 -20.64 3.98 15.38
CA ALA A 68 -21.74 3.47 14.54
C ALA A 68 -22.87 2.82 15.36
#